data_AF-A0AAD3CF53-F1
#
_entry.id   AF-A0AAD3CF53-F1
#
_cell.length_a   1.000
_cell.length_b   1.000
_cell.length_c   1.000
_cell.angle_alpha   90.00
_cell.angle_beta   90.00
_cell.angle_gamma   90.00
#
_symmetry.space_group_name_H-M   'P 1'
#
loop_
_entity.id
_entity.type
_entity.pdbx_description
1 polymer ?
#
loop_
_entity_poly.entity_id
_entity_poly.type
_entity_poly.pdbx_seq_one_letter_code
_entity_poly.pdbx_strand_id
1 'polypeptide(L)'
;MNISTFQSNLDFIKSLYFREEWKDEKCRDTILEALEEANEKILDAFGESMHILHEHKPPVEAVEKVIKKFPSTLSYKGKENEDLDDEDGQFPLQKAAYYDCAAPEYVPVLAKEGMRHQVGGEDARGGLLTRIPNDPDGWNTLQCLVCFEEEKSNEAARLAAVKELRKLGLLKKNDIVEYELLYMSLIDNKGSHIVFDYLVEWDPDALISSCYEDMPLIHAAQQHYYEGPSKLLKAGFKHHPDKGGLLFVENDDGMSALDSLFAERGQDKFLEILHNILSPTKDYPILHHIFTKAPKHKEIFAKKFPWAGHLRDHNGRSLHQALLSAGPEVMNENDILFAMLTDNQIREKDPVTTLYPFAAMAVGEHADLDSCFYLLRRHPSVMDNRSRANSTFRRRRKKRKVSK
;
A
#
# COMPACT_ATOMS: atom_id res chain seq x y z
N MET A 1 14.06 -40.39 21.47
CA MET A 1 14.79 -41.08 20.37
C MET A 1 15.34 -40.01 19.43
N ASN A 2 16.59 -40.08 18.96
CA ASN A 2 17.11 -39.06 18.04
C ASN A 2 16.49 -39.29 16.65
N ILE A 3 16.00 -38.24 16.00
CA ILE A 3 15.35 -38.30 14.67
C ILE A 3 16.26 -38.99 13.63
N SER A 4 17.59 -38.83 13.74
CA SER A 4 18.53 -39.55 12.85
C SER A 4 18.46 -41.07 13.00
N THR A 5 18.28 -41.56 14.22
CA THR A 5 18.15 -43.00 14.50
C THR A 5 16.87 -43.57 13.91
N PHE A 6 15.77 -42.81 13.96
CA PHE A 6 14.50 -43.25 13.38
C PHE A 6 14.57 -43.36 11.86
N GLN A 7 15.08 -42.34 11.17
CA GLN A 7 15.21 -42.38 9.70
C GLN A 7 16.11 -43.53 9.25
N SER A 8 17.26 -43.72 9.89
CA SER A 8 18.16 -44.83 9.59
C SER A 8 17.50 -46.19 9.82
N ASN A 9 16.67 -46.31 10.86
CA ASN A 9 15.89 -47.54 11.09
C ASN A 9 14.83 -47.74 10.01
N LEU A 10 14.15 -46.68 9.58
CA LEU A 10 13.11 -46.75 8.56
C LEU A 10 13.72 -47.10 7.18
N ASP A 11 14.85 -46.48 6.83
CA ASP A 11 15.60 -46.77 5.60
C ASP A 11 16.16 -48.20 5.64
N PHE A 12 16.66 -48.65 6.80
CA PHE A 12 17.11 -50.01 7.00
C PHE A 12 15.97 -51.02 6.81
N ILE A 13 14.81 -50.79 7.42
CA ILE A 13 13.66 -51.70 7.30
C ILE A 13 13.12 -51.70 5.86
N LYS A 14 13.02 -50.54 5.20
CA LYS A 14 12.71 -50.48 3.76
C LYS A 14 13.73 -51.26 2.94
N SER A 15 15.02 -51.13 3.23
CA SER A 15 16.07 -51.88 2.53
C SER A 15 15.98 -53.39 2.75
N LEU A 16 15.50 -53.84 3.90
CA LEU A 16 15.22 -55.25 4.18
C LEU A 16 13.99 -55.74 3.44
N TYR A 17 12.94 -54.90 3.37
CA TYR A 17 11.70 -55.22 2.66
C TYR A 17 11.95 -55.47 1.17
N PHE A 18 12.81 -54.67 0.53
CA PHE A 18 13.17 -54.82 -0.89
C PHE A 18 14.15 -55.96 -1.18
N ARG A 19 14.70 -56.64 -0.18
CA ARG A 19 15.48 -57.86 -0.41
C ARG A 19 14.53 -59.05 -0.53
N GLU A 20 14.68 -59.82 -1.61
CA GLU A 20 13.90 -61.04 -1.89
C GLU A 20 14.02 -62.14 -0.80
N GLU A 21 14.86 -61.92 0.23
CA GLU A 21 15.19 -62.89 1.28
C GLU A 21 14.03 -63.23 2.22
N TRP A 22 12.99 -62.39 2.29
CA TRP A 22 11.80 -62.65 3.12
C TRP A 22 10.76 -63.43 2.31
N LYS A 23 10.74 -64.76 2.47
CA LYS A 23 9.80 -65.64 1.74
C LYS A 23 8.37 -65.62 2.28
N ASP A 24 8.15 -65.08 3.49
CA ASP A 24 6.84 -65.01 4.13
C ASP A 24 6.20 -63.64 3.86
N GLU A 25 5.24 -63.63 2.93
CA GLU A 25 4.43 -62.47 2.55
C GLU A 25 3.69 -61.87 3.76
N LYS A 26 3.14 -62.73 4.64
CA LYS A 26 2.40 -62.27 5.82
C LYS A 26 3.31 -61.50 6.79
N CYS A 27 4.54 -61.97 6.97
CA CYS A 27 5.50 -61.29 7.85
C CYS A 27 5.93 -59.93 7.27
N ARG A 28 6.10 -59.84 5.94
CA ARG A 28 6.35 -58.57 5.24
C ARG A 28 5.22 -57.58 5.46
N ASP A 29 3.97 -58.02 5.26
CA ASP A 29 2.79 -57.16 5.40
C ASP A 29 2.64 -56.62 6.82
N THR A 30 2.82 -57.47 7.85
CA THR A 30 2.78 -57.03 9.26
C THR A 30 3.85 -55.99 9.61
N ILE A 31 5.07 -56.13 9.05
CA ILE A 31 6.14 -55.13 9.29
C ILE A 31 5.83 -53.82 8.58
N LEU A 32 5.28 -53.89 7.36
CA LEU A 32 4.89 -52.70 6.62
C LEU A 32 3.77 -51.94 7.34
N GLU A 33 2.74 -52.64 7.81
CA GLU A 33 1.65 -52.08 8.60
C GLU A 33 2.17 -51.39 9.88
N ALA A 34 3.05 -52.06 10.63
CA ALA A 34 3.65 -51.47 11.84
C ALA A 34 4.52 -50.24 11.55
N LEU A 35 5.20 -50.21 10.38
CA LEU A 35 5.97 -49.06 9.94
C LEU A 35 5.08 -47.88 9.53
N GLU A 36 3.98 -48.16 8.83
CA GLU A 36 3.00 -47.16 8.42
C GLU A 36 2.35 -46.53 9.66
N GLU A 37 1.91 -47.34 10.62
CA GLU A 37 1.36 -46.87 11.90
C GLU A 37 2.38 -46.02 12.69
N ALA A 38 3.65 -46.45 12.74
CA ALA A 38 4.70 -45.69 13.41
C ALA A 38 4.97 -44.34 12.70
N ASN A 39 4.97 -44.34 11.37
CA ASN A 39 5.17 -43.13 10.57
C ASN A 39 4.00 -42.15 10.74
N GLU A 40 2.76 -42.64 10.75
CA GLU A 40 1.55 -41.85 11.01
C GLU A 40 1.63 -41.19 12.39
N LYS A 41 1.91 -41.95 13.45
CA LYS A 41 2.07 -41.40 14.82
C LYS A 41 3.16 -40.33 14.92
N ILE A 42 4.24 -40.47 14.15
CA ILE A 42 5.33 -39.50 14.11
C ILE A 42 4.92 -38.25 13.35
N LEU A 43 4.21 -38.40 12.22
CA LEU A 43 3.68 -37.28 11.46
C LEU A 43 2.65 -36.50 12.27
N ASP A 44 1.79 -37.18 13.01
CA ASP A 44 0.84 -36.56 13.95
C ASP A 44 1.58 -35.76 15.02
N ALA A 45 2.53 -36.37 15.72
CA ALA A 45 3.27 -35.69 16.78
C ALA A 45 4.05 -34.46 16.27
N PHE A 46 4.72 -34.56 15.12
CA PHE A 46 5.41 -33.42 14.54
C PHE A 46 4.45 -32.40 13.95
N GLY A 47 3.35 -32.83 13.31
CA GLY A 47 2.32 -31.95 12.78
C GLY A 47 1.69 -31.09 13.88
N GLU A 48 1.28 -31.71 14.98
CA GLU A 48 0.77 -31.04 16.18
C GLU A 48 1.82 -30.07 16.76
N SER A 49 3.09 -30.50 16.85
CA SER A 49 4.18 -29.64 17.33
C SER A 49 4.39 -28.39 16.45
N MET A 50 4.07 -28.46 15.16
CA MET A 50 4.21 -27.34 14.23
C MET A 50 3.09 -26.30 14.37
N HIS A 51 1.93 -26.68 14.92
CA HIS A 51 0.83 -25.76 15.23
C HIS A 51 1.10 -24.90 16.48
N ILE A 52 1.89 -25.42 17.42
CA ILE A 52 2.21 -24.76 18.70
C ILE A 52 3.60 -24.09 18.73
N LEU A 53 4.13 -23.69 17.56
CA LEU A 53 5.45 -23.03 17.47
C LEU A 53 5.52 -21.73 18.29
N HIS A 54 4.40 -21.06 18.47
CA HIS A 54 4.28 -19.82 19.23
C HIS A 54 4.45 -20.03 20.74
N GLU A 55 4.07 -21.20 21.25
CA GLU A 55 4.22 -21.58 22.66
C GLU A 55 5.66 -21.97 22.99
N HIS A 56 6.23 -22.84 22.17
CA HIS A 56 7.53 -23.46 22.47
C HIS A 56 8.73 -22.70 21.90
N LYS A 57 8.52 -21.88 20.87
CA LYS A 57 9.53 -21.04 20.21
C LYS A 57 10.86 -21.76 19.92
N PRO A 58 10.84 -22.93 19.28
CA PRO A 58 12.07 -23.65 18.95
C PRO A 58 12.94 -22.84 17.99
N PRO A 59 14.28 -22.97 17.99
CA PRO A 59 15.11 -22.30 16.98
C PRO A 59 14.65 -22.62 15.56
N VAL A 60 14.66 -21.62 14.67
CA VAL A 60 14.23 -21.76 13.27
C VAL A 60 14.96 -22.90 12.56
N GLU A 61 16.25 -23.10 12.86
CA GLU A 61 17.05 -24.19 12.28
C GLU A 61 16.59 -25.58 12.75
N ALA A 62 15.97 -25.68 13.92
CA ALA A 62 15.38 -26.94 14.39
C ALA A 62 14.10 -27.25 13.61
N VAL A 63 13.25 -26.24 13.38
CA VAL A 63 12.05 -26.33 12.55
C VAL A 63 12.40 -26.74 11.12
N GLU A 64 13.39 -26.10 10.50
CA GLU A 64 13.90 -26.47 9.17
C GLU A 64 14.38 -27.94 9.10
N LYS A 65 15.05 -28.43 10.14
CA LYS A 65 15.51 -29.83 10.21
C LYS A 65 14.36 -30.82 10.30
N VAL A 66 13.27 -30.47 11.01
CA VAL A 66 12.06 -31.30 11.08
C VAL A 66 11.40 -31.34 9.71
N ILE A 67 11.16 -30.18 9.09
CA ILE A 67 10.53 -30.08 7.76
C ILE A 67 11.32 -30.86 6.72
N LYS A 68 12.65 -30.72 6.68
CA LYS A 68 13.50 -31.44 5.72
C LYS A 68 13.38 -32.97 5.85
N LYS A 69 13.09 -33.48 7.04
CA LYS A 69 12.94 -34.91 7.30
C LYS A 69 11.51 -35.41 7.13
N PHE A 70 10.53 -34.57 7.47
CA PHE A 70 9.11 -34.88 7.46
C PHE A 70 8.34 -33.76 6.75
N PRO A 71 8.51 -33.58 5.43
CA PRO A 71 7.92 -32.44 4.73
C PRO A 71 6.37 -32.44 4.72
N SER A 72 5.75 -33.62 4.88
CA SER A 72 4.30 -33.77 4.99
C SER A 72 3.71 -33.07 6.22
N THR A 73 4.52 -32.76 7.25
CA THR A 73 4.04 -32.00 8.42
C THR A 73 3.58 -30.59 8.05
N LEU A 74 4.08 -30.03 6.94
CA LEU A 74 3.64 -28.71 6.45
C LEU A 74 2.19 -28.72 5.94
N SER A 75 1.68 -29.87 5.51
CA SER A 75 0.29 -30.06 5.09
C SER A 75 -0.57 -30.67 6.19
N TYR A 76 -0.02 -30.83 7.41
CA TYR A 76 -0.74 -31.41 8.52
C TYR A 76 -1.83 -30.44 8.99
N LYS A 77 -3.07 -30.87 8.83
CA LYS A 77 -4.24 -30.11 9.24
C LYS A 77 -4.46 -30.28 10.74
N GLY A 78 -4.71 -29.18 11.44
CA GLY A 78 -5.15 -29.24 12.84
C GLY A 78 -6.33 -30.20 13.00
N LYS A 79 -6.27 -31.06 14.02
CA LYS A 79 -7.39 -31.94 14.39
C LYS A 79 -8.48 -31.10 15.03
N GLU A 80 -9.73 -31.51 14.81
CA GLU A 80 -10.88 -30.85 15.44
C GLU A 80 -10.71 -30.87 16.94
N ASN A 81 -10.71 -29.68 17.54
CA ASN A 81 -10.69 -29.54 18.99
C ASN A 81 -12.12 -29.21 19.40
N GLU A 82 -12.82 -30.17 20.01
CA GLU A 82 -14.24 -30.03 20.40
C GLU A 82 -14.51 -28.76 21.26
N ASP A 83 -13.46 -28.21 21.86
CA ASP A 83 -13.52 -27.05 22.74
C ASP A 83 -13.21 -25.70 22.05
N LEU A 84 -12.76 -25.69 20.78
CA LEU A 84 -12.36 -24.46 20.06
C LEU A 84 -12.91 -24.46 18.63
N ASP A 85 -14.00 -23.71 18.39
CA ASP A 85 -14.73 -23.62 17.11
C ASP A 85 -13.88 -23.08 15.91
N ASP A 86 -12.62 -22.66 16.13
CA ASP A 86 -11.88 -21.79 15.18
C ASP A 86 -10.60 -22.42 14.58
N GLU A 87 -10.25 -23.66 14.91
CA GLU A 87 -8.90 -24.21 14.57
C GLU A 87 -8.88 -25.31 13.51
N ASP A 88 -10.05 -25.74 13.05
CA ASP A 88 -10.15 -26.96 12.26
C ASP A 88 -9.56 -26.80 10.88
N GLY A 89 -8.68 -27.73 10.50
CA GLY A 89 -8.19 -27.81 9.13
C GLY A 89 -7.08 -26.83 8.77
N GLN A 90 -6.63 -25.97 9.70
CA GLN A 90 -5.56 -25.01 9.42
C GLN A 90 -4.23 -25.71 9.15
N PHE A 91 -3.37 -25.08 8.33
CA PHE A 91 -1.96 -25.49 8.17
C PHE A 91 -1.08 -24.86 9.25
N PRO A 92 0.09 -25.44 9.58
CA PRO A 92 1.00 -24.85 10.56
C PRO A 92 1.45 -23.42 10.19
N LEU A 93 1.56 -23.15 8.89
CA LEU A 93 1.84 -21.81 8.39
C LEU A 93 0.74 -20.80 8.78
N GLN A 94 -0.53 -21.20 8.70
CA GLN A 94 -1.67 -20.35 9.05
C GLN A 94 -1.63 -20.04 10.54
N LYS A 95 -1.42 -21.03 11.41
CA LYS A 95 -1.27 -20.78 12.86
C LYS A 95 -0.08 -19.90 13.21
N ALA A 96 1.05 -20.05 12.52
CA ALA A 96 2.21 -19.17 12.72
C ALA A 96 1.93 -17.69 12.37
N ALA A 97 0.94 -17.41 11.52
CA ALA A 97 0.53 -16.05 11.15
C ALA A 97 -0.71 -15.53 11.90
N TYR A 98 -1.50 -16.41 12.52
CA TYR A 98 -2.79 -16.06 13.11
C TYR A 98 -2.66 -15.35 14.46
N TYR A 99 -3.56 -14.40 14.72
CA TYR A 99 -3.42 -13.29 15.68
C TYR A 99 -2.99 -13.67 17.10
N ASP A 100 -3.68 -14.62 17.74
CA ASP A 100 -3.47 -14.96 19.15
C ASP A 100 -2.25 -15.88 19.39
N CYS A 101 -1.76 -16.48 18.30
CA CYS A 101 -0.75 -17.51 18.29
C CYS A 101 0.39 -17.15 17.32
N ALA A 102 0.59 -15.85 17.05
CA ALA A 102 1.48 -15.44 15.98
C ALA A 102 2.95 -15.71 16.35
N ALA A 103 3.61 -16.47 15.50
CA ALA A 103 5.05 -16.71 15.51
C ALA A 103 5.62 -16.36 14.13
N PRO A 104 5.56 -15.06 13.75
CA PRO A 104 5.83 -14.59 12.40
C PRO A 104 7.24 -14.94 11.91
N GLU A 105 8.20 -15.14 12.81
CA GLU A 105 9.55 -15.58 12.48
C GLU A 105 9.62 -16.92 11.74
N TYR A 106 8.64 -17.81 11.92
CA TYR A 106 8.61 -19.10 11.21
C TYR A 106 7.94 -18.99 9.84
N VAL A 107 7.09 -17.99 9.62
CA VAL A 107 6.29 -17.85 8.38
C VAL A 107 7.15 -17.90 7.11
N PRO A 108 8.29 -17.19 6.99
CA PRO A 108 9.13 -17.26 5.79
C PRO A 108 9.68 -18.66 5.52
N VAL A 109 10.07 -19.40 6.56
CA VAL A 109 10.61 -20.76 6.42
C VAL A 109 9.52 -21.74 6.03
N LEU A 110 8.37 -21.68 6.71
CA LEU A 110 7.23 -22.54 6.43
C LEU A 110 6.71 -22.33 5.00
N ALA A 111 6.55 -21.08 4.55
CA ALA A 111 6.09 -20.78 3.20
C ALA A 111 7.10 -21.21 2.13
N LYS A 112 8.41 -20.99 2.37
CA LYS A 112 9.48 -21.38 1.44
C LYS A 112 9.55 -22.89 1.25
N GLU A 113 9.55 -23.65 2.32
CA GLU A 113 9.56 -25.11 2.22
C GLU A 113 8.20 -25.63 1.74
N GLY A 114 7.10 -25.00 2.15
CA GLY A 114 5.76 -25.33 1.66
C GLY A 114 5.65 -25.19 0.15
N MET A 115 6.26 -24.17 -0.45
CA MET A 115 6.28 -23.98 -1.90
C MET A 115 7.02 -25.13 -2.61
N ARG A 116 8.11 -25.65 -2.03
CA ARG A 116 8.83 -26.81 -2.59
C ARG A 116 8.00 -28.09 -2.55
N HIS A 117 7.10 -28.20 -1.59
CA HIS A 117 6.24 -29.35 -1.36
C HIS A 117 4.79 -29.13 -1.83
N GLN A 118 4.52 -28.05 -2.56
CA GLN A 118 3.19 -27.70 -3.11
C GLN A 118 2.08 -27.67 -2.04
N VAL A 119 2.41 -27.22 -0.83
CA VAL A 119 1.44 -27.04 0.26
C VAL A 119 0.39 -26.02 -0.19
N GLY A 120 -0.89 -26.40 -0.10
CA GLY A 120 -2.01 -25.56 -0.55
C GLY A 120 -2.27 -25.55 -2.06
N GLY A 121 -1.43 -26.19 -2.88
CA GLY A 121 -1.55 -26.20 -4.34
C GLY A 121 -0.50 -25.35 -5.07
N GLU A 122 -0.53 -25.38 -6.40
CA GLU A 122 0.49 -24.78 -7.28
C GLU A 122 0.64 -23.26 -7.10
N ASP A 123 -0.49 -22.55 -6.96
CA ASP A 123 -0.50 -21.08 -6.85
C ASP A 123 -0.59 -20.56 -5.40
N ALA A 124 -0.71 -21.45 -4.41
CA ALA A 124 -0.89 -21.07 -3.01
C ALA A 124 0.39 -20.57 -2.33
N ARG A 125 1.54 -20.59 -3.04
CA ARG A 125 2.86 -20.16 -2.53
C ARG A 125 3.22 -20.82 -1.20
N GLY A 126 3.02 -22.14 -1.14
CA GLY A 126 3.32 -22.92 0.05
C GLY A 126 2.33 -22.74 1.20
N GLY A 127 1.08 -22.41 0.89
CA GLY A 127 0.00 -22.18 1.86
C GLY A 127 -0.23 -20.71 2.20
N LEU A 128 0.68 -19.82 1.77
CA LEU A 128 0.64 -18.39 2.12
C LEU A 128 -0.63 -17.68 1.61
N LEU A 129 -1.18 -18.14 0.48
CA LEU A 129 -2.42 -17.60 -0.10
C LEU A 129 -3.63 -18.50 0.13
N THR A 130 -3.47 -19.57 0.91
CA THR A 130 -4.60 -20.45 1.20
C THR A 130 -5.51 -19.75 2.18
N ARG A 131 -6.81 -19.69 1.83
CA ARG A 131 -7.87 -19.24 2.72
C ARG A 131 -7.80 -20.01 4.04
N ILE A 132 -7.94 -19.28 5.14
CA ILE A 132 -8.04 -19.85 6.47
C ILE A 132 -9.41 -20.54 6.58
N PRO A 133 -9.43 -21.84 6.91
CA PRO A 133 -10.67 -22.54 7.20
C PRO A 133 -11.53 -21.80 8.24
N ASN A 134 -12.84 -21.80 8.03
CA ASN A 134 -13.85 -21.20 8.92
C ASN A 134 -13.76 -19.68 9.11
N ASP A 135 -12.78 -19.01 8.50
CA ASP A 135 -12.70 -17.55 8.50
C ASP A 135 -13.85 -16.95 7.66
N PRO A 136 -14.74 -16.14 8.27
CA PRO A 136 -15.94 -15.62 7.61
C PRO A 136 -15.58 -14.67 6.48
N ASP A 137 -14.52 -13.88 6.66
CA ASP A 137 -14.05 -12.87 5.71
C ASP A 137 -13.21 -13.49 4.58
N GLY A 138 -12.81 -14.75 4.75
CA GLY A 138 -12.03 -15.51 3.79
C GLY A 138 -10.58 -15.10 3.70
N TRP A 139 -10.01 -14.62 4.81
CA TRP A 139 -8.63 -14.20 4.90
C TRP A 139 -7.66 -15.34 4.58
N ASN A 140 -6.51 -14.96 4.04
CA ASN A 140 -5.37 -15.86 3.87
C ASN A 140 -4.25 -15.55 4.87
N THR A 141 -3.25 -16.44 4.93
CA THR A 141 -2.09 -16.28 5.84
C THR A 141 -1.38 -14.94 5.66
N LEU A 142 -1.23 -14.45 4.42
CA LEU A 142 -0.55 -13.19 4.17
C LEU A 142 -1.31 -11.99 4.74
N GLN A 143 -2.65 -12.00 4.66
CA GLN A 143 -3.50 -10.98 5.27
C GLN A 143 -3.39 -11.03 6.80
N CYS A 144 -3.45 -12.21 7.41
CA CYS A 144 -3.26 -12.37 8.86
C CYS A 144 -1.88 -11.95 9.35
N LEU A 145 -0.83 -12.17 8.55
CA LEU A 145 0.52 -11.73 8.90
C LEU A 145 0.63 -10.20 9.03
N VAL A 146 -0.10 -9.45 8.19
CA VAL A 146 -0.03 -7.98 8.14
C VAL A 146 -1.07 -7.30 9.05
N CYS A 147 -2.24 -7.91 9.21
CA CYS A 147 -3.27 -7.49 10.15
C CYS A 147 -2.84 -7.86 11.57
N PHE A 148 -3.34 -7.16 12.59
CA PHE A 148 -3.05 -7.49 13.99
C PHE A 148 -3.94 -6.71 14.97
N GLU A 149 -4.22 -7.28 16.16
CA GLU A 149 -5.13 -6.63 17.13
C GLU A 149 -4.60 -6.54 18.59
N GLU A 150 -3.47 -7.19 18.96
CA GLU A 150 -3.10 -7.34 20.39
C GLU A 150 -2.07 -6.33 20.97
N GLU A 151 -2.25 -5.90 22.21
CA GLU A 151 -1.36 -4.89 22.85
C GLU A 151 0.12 -5.31 23.06
N LYS A 152 0.49 -6.58 22.86
CA LYS A 152 1.86 -7.10 23.12
C LYS A 152 2.64 -7.48 21.85
N SER A 153 2.42 -6.73 20.77
CA SER A 153 2.87 -7.12 19.43
C SER A 153 4.38 -7.32 19.25
N ASN A 154 4.72 -8.38 18.53
CA ASN A 154 6.03 -8.59 17.91
C ASN A 154 6.07 -7.95 16.51
N GLU A 155 5.72 -6.67 16.40
CA GLU A 155 5.67 -5.93 15.13
C GLU A 155 6.98 -6.03 14.35
N ALA A 156 8.10 -5.96 15.07
CA ALA A 156 9.44 -6.07 14.50
C ALA A 156 9.64 -7.43 13.80
N ALA A 157 9.19 -8.53 14.40
CA ALA A 157 9.28 -9.85 13.74
C ALA A 157 8.30 -9.98 12.58
N ARG A 158 7.09 -9.40 12.65
CA ARG A 158 6.18 -9.35 11.49
C ARG A 158 6.78 -8.59 10.32
N LEU A 159 7.34 -7.40 10.58
CA LEU A 159 8.07 -6.65 9.56
C LEU A 159 9.27 -7.44 9.02
N ALA A 160 10.00 -8.14 9.88
CA ALA A 160 11.11 -8.99 9.46
C ALA A 160 10.63 -10.14 8.56
N ALA A 161 9.52 -10.78 8.90
CA ALA A 161 8.89 -11.84 8.12
C ALA A 161 8.42 -11.34 6.75
N VAL A 162 7.70 -10.21 6.69
CA VAL A 162 7.26 -9.57 5.44
C VAL A 162 8.46 -9.21 4.55
N LYS A 163 9.54 -8.68 5.13
CA LYS A 163 10.80 -8.39 4.42
C LYS A 163 11.46 -9.64 3.86
N GLU A 164 11.52 -10.72 4.65
CA GLU A 164 12.11 -11.98 4.19
C GLU A 164 11.24 -12.65 3.12
N LEU A 165 9.91 -12.64 3.24
CA LEU A 165 8.99 -13.11 2.20
C LEU A 165 9.21 -12.37 0.87
N ARG A 166 9.39 -11.04 0.91
CA ARG A 166 9.74 -10.26 -0.28
C ARG A 166 11.10 -10.69 -0.86
N LYS A 167 12.12 -10.83 -0.03
CA LYS A 167 13.47 -11.24 -0.46
C LYS A 167 13.47 -12.63 -1.08
N LEU A 168 12.61 -13.53 -0.59
CA LEU A 168 12.40 -14.87 -1.14
C LEU A 168 11.55 -14.88 -2.42
N GLY A 169 10.98 -13.73 -2.83
CA GLY A 169 10.08 -13.64 -3.98
C GLY A 169 8.69 -14.23 -3.76
N LEU A 170 8.35 -14.54 -2.49
CA LEU A 170 7.04 -15.07 -2.09
C LEU A 170 6.01 -13.97 -1.91
N LEU A 171 6.43 -12.78 -1.48
CA LEU A 171 5.59 -11.58 -1.48
C LEU A 171 5.93 -10.76 -2.73
N LYS A 172 4.92 -10.46 -3.55
CA LYS A 172 4.99 -9.72 -4.79
C LYS A 172 4.35 -8.34 -4.60
N LYS A 173 4.72 -7.40 -5.48
CA LYS A 173 4.19 -6.03 -5.44
C LYS A 173 2.66 -6.00 -5.64
N ASN A 174 2.15 -6.78 -6.59
CA ASN A 174 0.71 -6.85 -6.88
C ASN A 174 -0.12 -7.39 -5.71
N ASP A 175 0.47 -8.21 -4.83
CA ASP A 175 -0.22 -8.75 -3.65
C ASP A 175 -0.72 -7.64 -2.71
N ILE A 176 -0.04 -6.49 -2.69
CA ILE A 176 -0.42 -5.34 -1.85
C ILE A 176 -1.82 -4.86 -2.19
N VAL A 177 -2.17 -4.85 -3.48
CA VAL A 177 -3.48 -4.45 -3.98
C VAL A 177 -4.43 -5.65 -3.97
N GLU A 178 -4.01 -6.79 -4.52
CA GLU A 178 -4.84 -7.99 -4.70
C GLU A 178 -5.39 -8.56 -3.39
N TYR A 179 -4.61 -8.50 -2.30
CA TYR A 179 -5.01 -8.97 -0.98
C TYR A 179 -5.19 -7.84 0.02
N GLU A 180 -5.34 -6.60 -0.48
CA GLU A 180 -5.72 -5.43 0.33
C GLU A 180 -4.79 -5.18 1.52
N LEU A 181 -3.49 -5.50 1.39
CA LEU A 181 -2.56 -5.56 2.53
C LEU A 181 -2.38 -4.20 3.22
N LEU A 182 -2.56 -3.09 2.49
CA LEU A 182 -2.57 -1.76 3.10
C LEU A 182 -3.77 -1.59 4.04
N TYR A 183 -4.96 -1.99 3.63
CA TYR A 183 -6.16 -1.96 4.48
C TYR A 183 -5.97 -2.88 5.69
N MET A 184 -5.54 -4.11 5.46
CA MET A 184 -5.29 -5.09 6.52
C MET A 184 -4.29 -4.57 7.57
N SER A 185 -3.24 -3.87 7.14
CA SER A 185 -2.26 -3.28 8.07
C SER A 185 -2.74 -2.02 8.83
N LEU A 186 -3.93 -1.51 8.52
CA LEU A 186 -4.59 -0.40 9.20
C LEU A 186 -5.65 -0.85 10.22
N ILE A 187 -6.00 -2.14 10.24
CA ILE A 187 -7.08 -2.66 11.09
C ILE A 187 -6.79 -2.43 12.59
N ASP A 188 -5.52 -2.37 12.98
CA ASP A 188 -5.11 -2.08 14.34
C ASP A 188 -5.19 -0.58 14.70
N ASN A 189 -5.97 -0.24 15.72
CA ASN A 189 -6.04 1.12 16.28
C ASN A 189 -5.00 1.38 17.40
N LYS A 190 -4.23 0.37 17.84
CA LYS A 190 -3.37 0.46 19.04
C LYS A 190 -1.87 0.31 18.76
N GLY A 191 -1.49 -0.20 17.60
CA GLY A 191 -0.10 -0.51 17.25
C GLY A 191 0.63 0.59 16.47
N SER A 192 1.97 0.50 16.49
CA SER A 192 2.74 1.10 15.40
C SER A 192 2.35 0.36 14.11
N HIS A 193 2.37 1.07 12.98
CA HIS A 193 2.10 0.44 11.68
C HIS A 193 3.34 0.52 10.79
N ILE A 194 4.46 -0.03 11.28
CA ILE A 194 5.69 -0.13 10.50
C ILE A 194 5.51 -1.03 9.27
N VAL A 195 4.59 -2.01 9.34
CA VAL A 195 4.27 -2.88 8.20
C VAL A 195 3.57 -2.07 7.12
N PHE A 196 2.54 -1.29 7.48
CA PHE A 196 1.91 -0.33 6.56
C PHE A 196 2.94 0.62 5.94
N ASP A 197 3.77 1.26 6.76
CA ASP A 197 4.77 2.22 6.29
C ASP A 197 5.75 1.53 5.32
N TYR A 198 6.17 0.30 5.60
CA TYR A 198 7.02 -0.50 4.72
C TYR A 198 6.34 -0.85 3.38
N LEU A 199 5.06 -1.24 3.40
CA LEU A 199 4.30 -1.57 2.20
C LEU A 199 4.10 -0.34 1.31
N VAL A 200 3.76 0.82 1.91
CA VAL A 200 3.65 2.09 1.18
C VAL A 200 4.97 2.52 0.56
N GLU A 201 6.08 2.42 1.28
CA GLU A 201 7.40 2.75 0.70
C GLU A 201 7.78 1.83 -0.47
N TRP A 202 7.29 0.58 -0.44
CA TRP A 202 7.55 -0.36 -1.51
C TRP A 202 6.64 -0.12 -2.72
N ASP A 203 5.35 0.14 -2.50
CA ASP A 203 4.42 0.51 -3.55
C ASP A 203 3.55 1.72 -3.17
N PRO A 204 4.01 2.94 -3.46
CA PRO A 204 3.24 4.12 -3.12
C PRO A 204 1.94 4.20 -3.92
N ASP A 205 1.92 3.72 -5.18
CA ASP A 205 0.74 3.78 -6.05
C ASP A 205 -0.43 2.95 -5.49
N ALA A 206 -0.15 1.94 -4.66
CA ALA A 206 -1.16 1.16 -3.96
C ALA A 206 -2.06 2.01 -3.06
N LEU A 207 -1.59 3.16 -2.55
CA LEU A 207 -2.44 4.10 -1.79
C LEU A 207 -3.68 4.59 -2.58
N ILE A 208 -3.61 4.56 -3.92
CA ILE A 208 -4.66 5.05 -4.81
C ILE A 208 -5.40 3.89 -5.47
N SER A 209 -4.68 2.83 -5.83
CA SER A 209 -5.28 1.68 -6.53
C SER A 209 -5.89 0.64 -5.60
N SER A 210 -5.54 0.61 -4.31
CA SER A 210 -6.16 -0.30 -3.35
C SER A 210 -7.59 0.15 -3.01
N CYS A 211 -8.48 -0.83 -2.97
CA CYS A 211 -9.83 -0.73 -2.45
C CYS A 211 -10.06 -1.79 -1.37
N TYR A 212 -11.16 -1.67 -0.63
CA TYR A 212 -11.72 -2.70 0.24
C TYR A 212 -13.22 -2.72 0.00
N GLU A 213 -13.80 -3.88 -0.33
CA GLU A 213 -15.22 -3.98 -0.74
C GLU A 213 -15.58 -2.96 -1.83
N ASP A 214 -14.74 -2.86 -2.87
CA ASP A 214 -14.83 -1.89 -3.98
C ASP A 214 -14.70 -0.41 -3.58
N MET A 215 -14.53 -0.10 -2.29
CA MET A 215 -14.39 1.25 -1.78
C MET A 215 -12.92 1.70 -1.78
N PRO A 216 -12.58 2.92 -2.27
CA PRO A 216 -11.22 3.39 -2.20
C PRO A 216 -10.70 3.42 -0.75
N LEU A 217 -9.43 3.06 -0.57
CA LEU A 217 -8.83 2.81 0.73
C LEU A 217 -9.06 3.90 1.79
N ILE A 218 -9.06 5.18 1.40
CA ILE A 218 -9.32 6.31 2.31
C ILE A 218 -10.75 6.34 2.85
N HIS A 219 -11.73 5.95 2.04
CA HIS A 219 -13.14 5.87 2.44
C HIS A 219 -13.38 4.63 3.29
N ALA A 220 -12.80 3.48 2.93
CA ALA A 220 -12.88 2.27 3.75
C ALA A 220 -12.27 2.49 5.14
N ALA A 221 -11.08 3.07 5.21
CA ALA A 221 -10.43 3.35 6.48
C ALA A 221 -11.20 4.35 7.35
N GLN A 222 -11.98 5.25 6.74
CA GLN A 222 -12.82 6.18 7.46
C GLN A 222 -13.96 5.46 8.19
N GLN A 223 -14.58 4.45 7.58
CA GLN A 223 -15.74 3.75 8.17
C GLN A 223 -15.36 2.88 9.38
N HIS A 224 -14.16 2.32 9.35
CA HIS A 224 -13.74 1.31 10.33
C HIS A 224 -12.73 1.84 11.35
N TYR A 225 -12.02 2.95 11.09
CA TYR A 225 -10.88 3.37 11.93
C TYR A 225 -10.84 4.86 12.26
N TYR A 226 -10.67 5.17 13.54
CA TYR A 226 -10.54 6.55 13.99
C TYR A 226 -9.21 7.17 13.54
N GLU A 227 -8.09 6.44 13.56
CA GLU A 227 -6.78 6.99 13.19
C GLU A 227 -6.36 6.69 11.75
N GLY A 228 -6.98 5.69 11.11
CA GLY A 228 -6.69 5.23 9.76
C GLY A 228 -6.58 6.36 8.72
N PRO A 229 -7.59 7.27 8.62
CA PRO A 229 -7.53 8.37 7.67
C PRO A 229 -6.33 9.30 7.86
N SER A 230 -5.97 9.63 9.11
CA SER A 230 -4.82 10.50 9.39
C SER A 230 -3.51 9.89 8.86
N LYS A 231 -3.36 8.57 9.02
CA LYS A 231 -2.18 7.83 8.56
C LYS A 231 -2.13 7.74 7.03
N LEU A 232 -3.26 7.42 6.40
CA LEU A 232 -3.38 7.40 4.94
C LEU A 232 -3.13 8.77 4.32
N LEU A 233 -3.69 9.85 4.88
CA LEU A 233 -3.45 11.20 4.39
C LEU A 233 -1.97 11.59 4.54
N LYS A 234 -1.33 11.26 5.67
CA LYS A 234 0.09 11.52 5.87
C LYS A 234 0.96 10.80 4.82
N ALA A 235 0.65 9.54 4.52
CA ALA A 235 1.30 8.77 3.47
C ALA A 235 0.99 9.34 2.08
N GLY A 236 -0.27 9.67 1.82
CA GLY A 236 -0.75 10.29 0.59
C GLY A 236 -0.04 11.60 0.28
N PHE A 237 0.06 12.53 1.24
CA PHE A 237 0.80 13.78 1.02
C PHE A 237 2.29 13.54 0.78
N LYS A 238 2.88 12.54 1.43
CA LYS A 238 4.30 12.20 1.25
C LYS A 238 4.59 11.69 -0.17
N HIS A 239 3.75 10.79 -0.69
CA HIS A 239 4.03 10.07 -1.93
C HIS A 239 3.27 10.57 -3.16
N HIS A 240 2.10 11.18 -2.96
CA HIS A 240 1.21 11.72 -4.01
C HIS A 240 0.77 13.16 -3.70
N PRO A 241 1.72 14.10 -3.45
CA PRO A 241 1.38 15.49 -3.18
C PRO A 241 0.62 16.13 -4.34
N ASP A 242 0.96 15.77 -5.58
CA ASP A 242 0.31 16.24 -6.82
C ASP A 242 -1.15 15.80 -6.96
N LYS A 243 -1.53 14.71 -6.30
CA LYS A 243 -2.92 14.23 -6.24
C LYS A 243 -3.69 14.78 -5.03
N GLY A 244 -3.07 15.66 -4.25
CA GLY A 244 -3.67 16.28 -3.07
C GLY A 244 -3.76 15.34 -1.87
N GLY A 245 -2.86 14.35 -1.78
CA GLY A 245 -2.73 13.50 -0.60
C GLY A 245 -3.97 12.67 -0.27
N LEU A 246 -4.65 12.13 -1.29
CA LEU A 246 -5.89 11.33 -1.21
C LEU A 246 -7.17 12.10 -0.86
N LEU A 247 -7.11 13.40 -0.55
CA LEU A 247 -8.30 14.20 -0.18
C LEU A 247 -9.39 14.25 -1.25
N PHE A 248 -9.00 14.10 -2.52
CA PHE A 248 -9.90 14.23 -3.67
C PHE A 248 -10.18 12.88 -4.34
N VAL A 249 -9.92 11.78 -3.65
CA VAL A 249 -10.36 10.46 -4.10
C VAL A 249 -11.87 10.38 -3.88
N GLU A 250 -12.61 10.09 -4.92
CA GLU A 250 -14.07 9.98 -4.90
C GLU A 250 -14.48 8.52 -4.66
N ASN A 251 -15.57 8.33 -3.91
CA ASN A 251 -16.24 7.03 -3.82
C ASN A 251 -17.24 6.84 -4.98
N ASP A 252 -17.99 5.75 -4.99
CA ASP A 252 -18.96 5.42 -6.04
C ASP A 252 -20.12 6.44 -6.15
N ASP A 253 -20.39 7.20 -5.10
CA ASP A 253 -21.38 8.29 -5.09
C ASP A 253 -20.83 9.61 -5.62
N GLY A 254 -19.55 9.67 -6.01
CA GLY A 254 -18.86 10.89 -6.39
C GLY A 254 -18.52 11.81 -5.21
N MET A 255 -18.62 11.31 -3.96
CA MET A 255 -18.24 12.07 -2.76
C MET A 255 -16.73 11.98 -2.56
N SER A 256 -16.07 13.14 -2.50
CA SER A 256 -14.64 13.21 -2.21
C SER A 256 -14.32 12.82 -0.76
N ALA A 257 -13.15 12.22 -0.51
CA ALA A 257 -12.70 11.89 0.85
C ALA A 257 -12.70 13.10 1.78
N LEU A 258 -12.38 14.30 1.28
CA LEU A 258 -12.49 15.55 2.02
C LEU A 258 -13.92 15.82 2.51
N ASP A 259 -14.91 15.67 1.62
CA ASP A 259 -16.31 15.88 1.97
C ASP A 259 -16.82 14.82 2.96
N SER A 260 -16.47 13.55 2.75
CA SER A 260 -16.80 12.45 3.66
C SER A 260 -16.23 12.70 5.07
N LEU A 261 -14.96 13.11 5.16
CA LEU A 261 -14.29 13.37 6.45
C LEU A 261 -14.85 14.60 7.16
N PHE A 262 -15.25 15.64 6.41
CA PHE A 262 -15.96 16.79 6.97
C PHE A 262 -17.34 16.42 7.53
N ALA A 263 -18.10 15.58 6.83
CA ALA A 263 -19.41 15.14 7.28
C ALA A 263 -19.34 14.30 8.56
N GLU A 264 -18.36 13.39 8.67
CA GLU A 264 -18.23 12.50 9.83
C GLU A 264 -17.58 13.18 11.04
N ARG A 265 -16.44 13.85 10.83
CA ARG A 265 -15.58 14.32 11.94
C ARG A 265 -15.83 15.76 12.31
N GLY A 266 -16.53 16.50 11.46
CA GLY A 266 -16.67 17.95 11.55
C GLY A 266 -15.43 18.66 11.00
N GLN A 267 -15.71 19.78 10.33
CA GLN A 267 -14.72 20.58 9.61
C GLN A 267 -13.54 21.02 10.49
N ASP A 268 -13.80 21.59 11.67
CA ASP A 268 -12.75 22.17 12.51
C ASP A 268 -11.77 21.11 13.04
N LYS A 269 -12.30 19.97 13.51
CA LYS A 269 -11.48 18.85 14.01
C LYS A 269 -10.63 18.27 12.89
N PHE A 270 -11.20 18.05 11.71
CA PHE A 270 -10.44 17.51 10.59
C PHE A 270 -9.35 18.47 10.10
N LEU A 271 -9.63 19.78 10.06
CA LEU A 271 -8.61 20.77 9.70
C LEU A 271 -7.46 20.85 10.70
N GLU A 272 -7.71 20.55 11.98
CA GLU A 272 -6.65 20.41 12.98
C GLU A 272 -5.76 19.19 12.69
N ILE A 273 -6.35 18.04 12.36
CA ILE A 273 -5.61 16.85 11.91
C ILE A 273 -4.76 17.19 10.67
N LEU A 274 -5.35 17.82 9.66
CA LEU A 274 -4.62 18.24 8.46
C LEU A 274 -3.50 19.22 8.77
N HIS A 275 -3.70 20.15 9.72
CA HIS A 275 -2.66 21.07 10.16
C HIS A 275 -1.45 20.35 10.79
N ASN A 276 -1.69 19.27 11.54
CA ASN A 276 -0.63 18.47 12.12
C ASN A 276 0.15 17.66 11.06
N ILE A 277 -0.53 17.26 9.97
CA ILE A 277 0.09 16.54 8.85
C ILE A 277 0.89 17.51 7.96
N LEU A 278 0.28 18.64 7.62
CA LEU A 278 0.77 19.69 6.74
C LEU A 278 1.56 20.72 7.55
N SER A 279 2.81 20.38 7.87
CA SER A 279 3.73 21.33 8.51
C SER A 279 4.11 22.47 7.54
N PRO A 280 4.23 23.73 8.00
CA PRO A 280 4.71 24.85 7.17
C PRO A 280 6.11 24.65 6.57
N THR A 281 6.89 23.70 7.07
CA THR A 281 8.21 23.34 6.54
C THR A 281 8.13 22.42 5.32
N LYS A 282 6.96 21.87 5.03
CA LYS A 282 6.74 20.99 3.88
C LYS A 282 6.07 21.80 2.78
N ASP A 283 6.67 21.76 1.59
CA ASP A 283 6.20 22.47 0.40
C ASP A 283 4.97 21.78 -0.22
N TYR A 284 3.88 21.64 0.54
CA TYR A 284 2.63 21.08 0.04
C TYR A 284 1.68 22.18 -0.45
N PRO A 285 1.40 22.26 -1.76
CA PRO A 285 0.58 23.30 -2.36
C PRO A 285 -0.93 23.06 -2.13
N ILE A 286 -1.36 22.78 -0.88
CA ILE A 286 -2.74 22.35 -0.58
C ILE A 286 -3.81 23.31 -1.13
N LEU A 287 -3.57 24.63 -1.07
CA LEU A 287 -4.51 25.62 -1.63
C LEU A 287 -4.65 25.50 -3.15
N HIS A 288 -3.62 25.06 -3.87
CA HIS A 288 -3.73 24.85 -5.32
C HIS A 288 -4.75 23.74 -5.59
N HIS A 289 -4.71 22.65 -4.82
CA HIS A 289 -5.66 21.56 -4.97
C HIS A 289 -7.05 21.94 -4.49
N ILE A 290 -7.20 22.62 -3.35
CA ILE A 290 -8.51 23.02 -2.84
C ILE A 290 -9.21 23.97 -3.81
N PHE A 291 -8.52 24.97 -4.32
CA PHE A 291 -9.16 25.94 -5.20
C PHE A 291 -9.55 25.34 -6.56
N THR A 292 -8.87 24.28 -7.01
CA THR A 292 -9.15 23.63 -8.30
C THR A 292 -10.14 22.48 -8.18
N LYS A 293 -10.11 21.70 -7.10
CA LYS A 293 -10.91 20.47 -6.94
C LYS A 293 -12.04 20.57 -5.91
N ALA A 294 -11.95 21.49 -4.95
CA ALA A 294 -12.99 21.69 -3.94
C ALA A 294 -13.19 23.18 -3.59
N PRO A 295 -13.51 24.02 -4.59
CA PRO A 295 -13.57 25.48 -4.42
C PRO A 295 -14.61 25.93 -3.38
N LYS A 296 -15.64 25.12 -3.09
CA LYS A 296 -16.58 25.35 -1.99
C LYS A 296 -15.92 25.47 -0.60
N HIS A 297 -14.72 24.90 -0.43
CA HIS A 297 -13.97 24.90 0.84
C HIS A 297 -12.83 25.94 0.88
N LYS A 298 -12.66 26.74 -0.17
CA LYS A 298 -11.49 27.63 -0.35
C LYS A 298 -11.28 28.62 0.78
N GLU A 299 -12.35 29.24 1.30
CA GLU A 299 -12.24 30.30 2.32
C GLU A 299 -11.70 29.74 3.64
N ILE A 300 -12.22 28.59 4.03
CA ILE A 300 -11.85 27.89 5.25
C ILE A 300 -10.39 27.43 5.18
N PHE A 301 -9.98 26.84 4.05
CA PHE A 301 -8.59 26.41 3.85
C PHE A 301 -7.63 27.60 3.74
N ALA A 302 -7.99 28.67 3.04
CA ALA A 302 -7.18 29.88 2.96
C ALA A 302 -6.95 30.50 4.35
N LYS A 303 -7.97 30.46 5.22
CA LYS A 303 -7.87 30.89 6.62
C LYS A 303 -6.99 29.95 7.46
N LYS A 304 -7.10 28.63 7.30
CA LYS A 304 -6.35 27.64 8.10
C LYS A 304 -4.89 27.48 7.65
N PHE A 305 -4.62 27.64 6.36
CA PHE A 305 -3.32 27.41 5.73
C PHE A 305 -2.83 28.63 4.93
N PRO A 306 -2.78 29.84 5.52
CA PRO A 306 -2.44 31.06 4.77
C PRO A 306 -1.02 31.00 4.18
N TRP A 307 -0.11 30.28 4.83
CA TRP A 307 1.27 30.07 4.37
C TRP A 307 1.34 29.33 3.02
N ALA A 308 0.37 28.45 2.72
CA ALA A 308 0.36 27.66 1.49
C ALA A 308 0.05 28.50 0.24
N GLY A 309 -0.41 29.76 0.40
CA GLY A 309 -0.68 30.67 -0.72
C GLY A 309 0.58 31.11 -1.47
N HIS A 310 1.75 30.98 -0.85
CA HIS A 310 3.04 31.34 -1.45
C HIS A 310 3.79 30.15 -2.05
N LEU A 311 3.31 28.94 -1.82
CA LEU A 311 3.91 27.73 -2.36
C LEU A 311 3.69 27.64 -3.86
N ARG A 312 4.48 26.80 -4.50
CA ARG A 312 4.32 26.43 -5.90
C ARG A 312 3.88 24.98 -6.00
N ASP A 313 3.09 24.66 -7.02
CA ASP A 313 2.72 23.28 -7.27
C ASP A 313 3.90 22.43 -7.80
N HIS A 314 3.67 21.14 -8.03
CA HIS A 314 4.68 20.21 -8.55
C HIS A 314 5.22 20.61 -9.95
N ASN A 315 4.50 21.47 -10.68
CA ASN A 315 4.93 22.03 -11.95
C ASN A 315 5.63 23.39 -11.80
N GLY A 316 5.82 23.86 -10.56
CA GLY A 316 6.41 25.18 -10.27
C GLY A 316 5.44 26.34 -10.44
N ARG A 317 4.13 26.09 -10.64
CA ARG A 317 3.13 27.16 -10.81
C ARG A 317 2.84 27.81 -9.47
N SER A 318 2.70 29.13 -9.47
CA SER A 318 2.05 29.84 -8.36
C SER A 318 0.57 29.50 -8.28
N LEU A 319 -0.08 29.81 -7.15
CA LEU A 319 -1.51 29.57 -6.95
C LEU A 319 -2.35 30.09 -8.11
N HIS A 320 -2.15 31.36 -8.49
CA HIS A 320 -2.89 31.97 -9.59
C HIS A 320 -2.65 31.29 -10.94
N GLN A 321 -1.43 30.85 -11.22
CA GLN A 321 -1.13 30.12 -12.46
C GLN A 321 -1.84 28.76 -12.49
N ALA A 322 -1.93 28.07 -11.35
CA ALA A 322 -2.70 26.83 -11.25
C ALA A 322 -4.20 27.08 -11.47
N LEU A 323 -4.77 28.16 -10.93
CA LEU A 323 -6.17 28.54 -11.19
C LEU A 323 -6.42 28.82 -12.67
N LEU A 324 -5.56 29.62 -13.30
CA LEU A 324 -5.65 29.95 -14.73
C LEU A 324 -5.55 28.68 -15.60
N SER A 325 -4.69 27.73 -15.20
CA SER A 325 -4.53 26.45 -15.91
C SER A 325 -5.71 25.50 -15.70
N ALA A 326 -6.50 25.66 -14.63
CA ALA A 326 -7.66 24.81 -14.35
C ALA A 326 -8.89 25.21 -15.18
N GLY A 327 -8.88 26.41 -15.77
CA GLY A 327 -9.91 26.87 -16.70
C GLY A 327 -10.78 28.01 -16.15
N PRO A 328 -11.66 28.56 -16.99
CA PRO A 328 -12.44 29.76 -16.67
C PRO A 328 -13.48 29.54 -15.59
N GLU A 329 -14.03 28.32 -15.45
CA GLU A 329 -15.00 28.00 -14.40
C GLU A 329 -14.39 28.20 -13.00
N VAL A 330 -13.21 27.61 -12.78
CA VAL A 330 -12.45 27.78 -11.54
C VAL A 330 -12.06 29.25 -11.33
N MET A 331 -11.73 29.97 -12.40
CA MET A 331 -11.39 31.40 -12.30
C MET A 331 -12.58 32.27 -11.89
N ASN A 332 -13.77 32.02 -12.45
CA ASN A 332 -14.98 32.77 -12.13
C ASN A 332 -15.38 32.61 -10.67
N GLU A 333 -15.17 31.42 -10.12
CA GLU A 333 -15.38 31.19 -8.69
C GLU A 333 -14.33 31.93 -7.82
N ASN A 334 -13.21 32.36 -8.38
CA ASN A 334 -12.08 32.96 -7.67
C ASN A 334 -11.72 34.38 -8.17
N ASP A 335 -12.73 35.13 -8.59
CA ASP A 335 -12.65 36.49 -9.14
C ASP A 335 -11.82 37.46 -8.28
N ILE A 336 -11.93 37.40 -6.95
CA ILE A 336 -11.15 38.25 -6.04
C ILE A 336 -9.65 37.98 -6.16
N LEU A 337 -9.22 36.71 -6.20
CA LEU A 337 -7.79 36.39 -6.35
C LEU A 337 -7.26 36.87 -7.69
N PHE A 338 -8.07 36.78 -8.74
CA PHE A 338 -7.72 37.29 -10.04
C PHE A 338 -7.52 38.81 -10.04
N ALA A 339 -8.45 39.56 -9.43
CA ALA A 339 -8.33 41.01 -9.28
C ALA A 339 -7.07 41.41 -8.47
N MET A 340 -6.66 40.56 -7.52
CA MET A 340 -5.50 40.79 -6.65
C MET A 340 -4.14 40.44 -7.28
N LEU A 341 -4.08 39.88 -8.50
CA LEU A 341 -2.83 39.59 -9.21
C LEU A 341 -1.90 40.80 -9.22
N THR A 342 -0.65 40.67 -8.77
CA THR A 342 0.33 41.76 -8.86
C THR A 342 0.89 41.90 -10.28
N ASP A 343 1.42 43.07 -10.63
CA ASP A 343 2.05 43.28 -11.94
C ASP A 343 3.21 42.30 -12.21
N ASN A 344 3.92 41.88 -11.14
CA ASN A 344 4.96 40.87 -11.25
C ASN A 344 4.38 39.49 -11.62
N GLN A 345 3.27 39.10 -10.99
CA GLN A 345 2.58 37.84 -11.33
C GLN A 345 1.98 37.89 -12.74
N ILE A 346 1.48 39.05 -13.20
CA ILE A 346 1.00 39.24 -14.58
C ILE A 346 2.14 39.08 -15.60
N ARG A 347 3.37 39.45 -15.23
CA ARG A 347 4.57 39.25 -16.06
C ARG A 347 5.18 37.85 -15.93
N GLU A 348 4.78 37.09 -14.94
CA GLU A 348 5.33 35.76 -14.69
C GLU A 348 4.72 34.77 -15.69
N LYS A 349 5.58 34.11 -16.46
CA LYS A 349 5.14 33.07 -17.38
C LYS A 349 4.84 31.79 -16.62
N ASP A 350 3.78 31.11 -17.02
CA ASP A 350 3.50 29.76 -16.56
C ASP A 350 4.69 28.85 -16.93
N PRO A 351 5.28 28.13 -15.96
CA PRO A 351 6.50 27.34 -16.19
C PRO A 351 6.29 26.16 -17.15
N VAL A 352 5.05 25.67 -17.31
CA VAL A 352 4.73 24.53 -18.17
C VAL A 352 4.45 24.98 -19.60
N THR A 353 3.54 25.93 -19.76
CA THR A 353 3.05 26.38 -21.07
C THR A 353 3.89 27.52 -21.67
N THR A 354 4.72 28.16 -20.85
CA THR A 354 5.50 29.38 -21.18
C THR A 354 4.64 30.59 -21.57
N LEU A 355 3.32 30.51 -21.35
CA LEU A 355 2.36 31.57 -21.63
C LEU A 355 2.32 32.58 -20.50
N TYR A 356 2.01 33.83 -20.85
CA TYR A 356 1.61 34.83 -19.86
C TYR A 356 0.17 34.55 -19.40
N PRO A 357 -0.26 35.02 -18.22
CA PRO A 357 -1.62 34.86 -17.70
C PRO A 357 -2.73 35.21 -18.72
N PHE A 358 -2.62 36.36 -19.41
CA PHE A 358 -3.62 36.75 -20.42
C PHE A 358 -3.66 35.79 -21.61
N ALA A 359 -2.51 35.23 -21.99
CA ALA A 359 -2.42 34.28 -23.09
C ALA A 359 -2.93 32.90 -22.67
N ALA A 360 -2.72 32.49 -21.41
CA ALA A 360 -3.30 31.27 -20.86
C ALA A 360 -4.83 31.34 -20.88
N MET A 361 -5.43 32.48 -20.50
CA MET A 361 -6.89 32.70 -20.57
C MET A 361 -7.45 32.69 -21.99
N ALA A 362 -6.62 33.06 -22.97
CA ALA A 362 -7.01 33.07 -24.38
C ALA A 362 -6.89 31.68 -25.05
N VAL A 363 -6.25 30.72 -24.39
CA VAL A 363 -6.00 29.38 -24.92
C VAL A 363 -6.96 28.39 -24.26
N GLY A 364 -7.95 27.93 -25.01
CA GLY A 364 -8.92 26.94 -24.56
C GLY A 364 -10.23 27.04 -25.34
N GLU A 365 -11.09 26.04 -25.17
CA GLU A 365 -12.45 26.02 -25.77
C GLU A 365 -13.36 27.10 -25.16
N HIS A 366 -13.04 27.54 -23.94
CA HIS A 366 -13.79 28.54 -23.17
C HIS A 366 -12.93 29.77 -22.87
N ALA A 367 -12.38 30.41 -23.91
CA ALA A 367 -11.58 31.62 -23.72
C ALA A 367 -12.40 32.77 -23.10
N ASP A 368 -11.95 33.28 -21.95
CA ASP A 368 -12.52 34.48 -21.31
C ASP A 368 -11.78 35.72 -21.81
N LEU A 369 -12.35 36.31 -22.86
CA LEU A 369 -11.79 37.49 -23.51
C LEU A 369 -11.81 38.73 -22.60
N ASP A 370 -12.80 38.87 -21.71
CA ASP A 370 -12.90 40.03 -20.83
C ASP A 370 -11.77 40.03 -19.79
N SER A 371 -11.52 38.87 -19.16
CA SER A 371 -10.37 38.68 -18.28
C SER A 371 -9.04 38.86 -19.02
N CYS A 372 -8.93 38.35 -20.25
CA CYS A 372 -7.74 38.57 -21.09
C CYS A 372 -7.48 40.07 -21.34
N PHE A 373 -8.50 40.82 -21.78
CA PHE A 373 -8.40 42.25 -22.01
C PHE A 373 -8.13 43.03 -20.72
N TYR A 374 -8.72 42.62 -19.60
CA TYR A 374 -8.44 43.22 -18.29
C TYR A 374 -6.95 43.13 -17.93
N LEU A 375 -6.35 41.94 -18.02
CA LEU A 375 -4.91 41.76 -17.73
C LEU A 375 -4.02 42.53 -18.70
N LEU A 376 -4.37 42.56 -20.00
CA LEU A 376 -3.65 43.33 -21.00
C LEU A 376 -3.71 44.84 -20.74
N ARG A 377 -4.87 45.37 -20.34
CA ARG A 377 -5.04 46.79 -19.99
C ARG A 377 -4.24 47.16 -18.75
N ARG A 378 -4.22 46.28 -17.75
CA ARG A 378 -3.45 46.48 -16.53
C ARG A 378 -1.94 46.50 -16.80
N HIS A 379 -1.48 45.70 -17.77
CA HIS A 379 -0.05 45.58 -18.03
C HIS A 379 0.34 45.49 -19.52
N PRO A 380 0.14 46.56 -20.32
CA PRO A 380 0.27 46.51 -21.79
C PRO A 380 1.68 46.17 -22.27
N SER A 381 2.71 46.46 -21.48
CA SER A 381 4.11 46.24 -21.87
C SER A 381 4.51 44.76 -22.00
N VAL A 382 3.67 43.81 -21.57
CA VAL A 382 3.88 42.38 -21.89
C VAL A 382 3.86 42.12 -23.40
N MET A 383 3.19 42.98 -24.18
CA MET A 383 3.14 42.91 -25.64
C MET A 383 4.39 43.51 -26.30
N ASP A 384 4.99 44.54 -25.70
CA ASP A 384 6.11 45.29 -26.27
C ASP A 384 7.41 44.47 -26.35
N ASN A 385 7.55 43.44 -25.51
CA ASN A 385 8.72 42.57 -25.49
C ASN A 385 8.90 41.76 -26.79
N ARG A 386 7.87 41.59 -27.63
CA ARG A 386 8.00 40.96 -28.97
C ARG A 386 8.82 41.81 -29.94
N SER A 387 8.78 43.14 -29.81
CA SER A 387 9.43 44.08 -30.73
C SER A 387 10.95 43.94 -30.72
N ARG A 388 11.53 43.67 -29.54
CA ARG A 388 12.99 43.55 -29.36
C ARG A 388 13.52 42.19 -29.83
N ALA A 389 12.82 41.08 -29.57
CA ALA A 389 13.24 39.74 -30.00
C ALA A 389 13.22 39.56 -31.54
N ASN A 390 12.29 40.22 -32.23
CA ASN A 390 12.23 40.16 -33.70
C ASN A 390 13.32 41.01 -34.38
N SER A 391 13.84 42.03 -33.70
CA SER A 391 14.92 42.88 -34.22
C SER A 391 16.27 42.13 -34.32
N THR A 392 16.57 41.25 -33.37
CA THR A 392 17.78 40.40 -33.37
C THR A 392 17.69 39.30 -34.42
N PHE A 393 16.51 38.71 -34.64
CA PHE A 393 16.30 37.74 -35.73
C PHE A 393 16.45 38.39 -37.12
N ARG A 394 15.93 39.61 -37.33
CA ARG A 394 16.15 40.38 -38.57
C ARG A 394 17.61 40.76 -38.80
N ARG A 395 18.37 41.10 -37.74
CA ARG A 395 19.82 41.37 -37.85
C ARG A 395 20.64 40.13 -38.24
N ARG A 396 20.30 38.94 -37.72
CA ARG A 396 20.96 37.67 -38.13
C ARG A 396 20.69 37.31 -39.59
N ARG A 397 19.49 37.58 -40.10
CA ARG A 397 19.15 37.32 -41.52
C ARG A 397 19.84 38.28 -42.50
N LYS A 398 20.10 39.54 -42.10
CA LYS A 398 20.89 40.49 -42.90
C LYS A 398 22.38 40.12 -42.99
N LYS A 399 22.99 39.61 -41.90
CA LYS A 399 24.41 39.18 -41.95
C LYS A 399 24.66 37.98 -42.88
N ARG A 400 23.68 37.08 -43.06
CA ARG A 400 23.79 35.95 -44.00
C ARG A 400 23.63 36.31 -45.48
N LYS A 401 23.14 37.52 -45.82
CA LYS A 401 23.00 37.99 -47.22
C LYS A 401 24.19 38.82 -47.72
N VAL A 402 25.15 39.15 -46.87
CA VAL A 402 26.33 39.97 -47.22
C VAL A 402 27.60 39.11 -47.37
N SER A 403 27.48 37.77 -47.21
CA SER A 403 28.60 36.82 -47.32
C SER A 403 28.47 35.87 -48.52
N LYS A 404 27.89 36.33 -49.63
CA LYS A 404 27.88 35.60 -50.91
C LYS A 404 28.39 36.50 -52.02
#